data_AF-A0A3P7JK48-F1
#
_entry.id   AF-A0A3P7JK48-F1
#
_cell.length_a   1.000
_cell.length_b   1.000
_cell.length_c   1.000
_cell.angle_alpha   90.00
_cell.angle_beta   90.00
_cell.angle_gamma   90.00
#
_symmetry.space_group_name_H-M   'P 1'
#
loop_
_entity.id
_entity.type
_entity.pdbx_description
1 polymer ?
#
loop_
_entity_poly.entity_id
_entity_poly.type
_entity_poly.pdbx_seq_one_letter_code
_entity_poly.pdbx_strand_id
1 'polypeptide(L)'
;MGFFTDVWLTLMMTGFRRVSSHLHRFSEITPRAIVHAARNLGRLDQKTIDAVDCRSELDLRIGAAFTRLQTLHLQQKFAHVINVDGKQVVSYGSCQFPTLGFVVERYKAIERKTRKQVVSYGSCQFPTLGFVVERYKAIERFISETYWKLVVNHQRGDSKILYDDCAEAGQAKIETVTKKPKSKYRPQALDTVELEKLAVRKLKMSAKHAMDVAERLYNKGYISYPRTETNKFPPDINLSSLLNKLTSSALWGDFANEILEHGPNPRNGTKTDEAHPPIHPLKHVVDGSLQGDDWRVYELIVRHFLACLSWDAKGQETRVD
;
A
#
# COMPACT_ATOMS: atom_id res chain seq x y z
N MET A 1 5.53 15.49 -9.33
CA MET A 1 4.99 16.55 -10.20
C MET A 1 5.00 17.96 -9.61
N GLY A 2 4.83 18.18 -8.30
CA GLY A 2 4.87 19.54 -7.72
C GLY A 2 6.22 20.29 -7.83
N PHE A 3 7.35 19.57 -7.89
CA PHE A 3 8.68 20.18 -7.99
C PHE A 3 8.95 20.91 -9.32
N PHE A 4 8.28 20.53 -10.42
CA PHE A 4 8.54 21.12 -11.75
C PHE A 4 7.97 22.53 -11.89
N THR A 5 6.81 22.79 -11.29
CA THR A 5 6.20 24.12 -11.25
C THR A 5 6.96 25.08 -10.36
N ASP A 6 7.47 24.63 -9.20
CA ASP A 6 8.23 25.49 -8.28
C ASP A 6 9.52 26.02 -8.91
N VAL A 7 10.23 25.16 -9.67
CA VAL A 7 11.44 25.57 -10.40
C VAL A 7 11.11 26.52 -11.55
N TRP A 8 10.04 26.26 -12.31
CA TRP A 8 9.63 27.13 -13.43
C TRP A 8 9.14 28.50 -12.95
N LEU A 9 8.33 28.56 -11.89
CA LEU A 9 7.92 29.81 -11.25
C LEU A 9 9.13 30.59 -10.73
N THR A 10 10.10 29.91 -10.11
CA THR A 10 11.35 30.54 -9.67
C THR A 10 12.14 31.11 -10.85
N LEU A 11 12.26 30.39 -11.97
CA LEU A 11 12.93 30.86 -13.18
C LEU A 11 12.21 32.06 -13.83
N MET A 12 10.88 32.06 -13.83
CA MET A 12 10.08 33.16 -14.37
C MET A 12 10.12 34.40 -13.46
N MET A 13 10.10 34.22 -12.14
CA MET A 13 10.17 35.30 -11.15
C MET A 13 11.55 35.94 -11.04
N THR A 14 12.63 35.21 -11.34
CA THR A 14 14.00 35.74 -11.33
C THR A 14 14.36 36.60 -12.55
N GLY A 15 13.41 36.85 -13.48
CA GLY A 15 13.56 37.83 -14.56
C GLY A 15 14.43 37.38 -15.75
N PHE A 16 14.95 36.15 -15.73
CA PHE A 16 15.81 35.60 -16.78
C PHE A 16 15.00 35.05 -17.97
N ARG A 17 14.32 35.92 -18.72
CA ARG A 17 13.51 35.55 -19.90
C ARG A 17 14.33 35.04 -21.11
N ARG A 18 15.66 35.00 -21.03
CA ARG A 18 16.59 34.58 -22.11
C ARG A 18 17.78 33.75 -21.61
N VAL A 19 17.60 32.89 -20.62
CA VAL A 19 18.66 31.94 -20.20
C VAL A 19 18.27 30.53 -20.62
N SER A 20 19.22 29.81 -21.22
CA SER A 20 19.07 28.39 -21.53
C SER A 20 18.95 27.60 -20.22
N SER A 21 17.71 27.32 -19.80
CA SER A 21 17.41 26.54 -18.60
C SER A 21 17.59 25.05 -18.89
N HIS A 22 18.37 24.38 -18.04
CA HIS A 22 18.64 22.96 -18.11
C HIS A 22 18.15 22.28 -16.83
N LEU A 23 17.74 21.03 -16.95
CA LEU A 23 17.17 20.23 -15.88
C LEU A 23 18.13 19.10 -15.50
N HIS A 24 18.47 19.03 -14.22
CA HIS A 24 19.13 17.88 -13.62
C HIS A 24 18.09 16.83 -13.25
N ARG A 25 18.20 15.61 -13.79
CA ARG A 25 17.34 14.47 -13.43
C ARG A 25 18.14 13.45 -12.62
N PHE A 26 17.67 13.14 -11.42
CA PHE A 26 18.20 12.07 -10.58
C PHE A 26 17.06 11.42 -9.79
N SER A 27 17.21 10.12 -9.51
CA SER A 27 16.22 9.32 -8.78
C SER A 27 16.68 8.97 -7.36
N GLU A 28 17.86 9.46 -6.98
CA GLU A 28 18.52 9.23 -5.71
C GLU A 28 19.50 10.37 -5.39
N ILE A 29 19.65 10.69 -4.11
CA ILE A 29 20.62 11.68 -3.62
C ILE A 29 21.92 10.95 -3.24
N THR A 30 22.66 10.52 -4.26
CA THR A 30 24.00 9.91 -4.11
C THR A 30 25.04 10.72 -4.88
N PRO A 31 26.32 10.73 -4.44
CA PRO A 31 27.37 11.43 -5.18
C PRO A 31 27.46 11.02 -6.66
N ARG A 32 27.31 9.72 -6.94
CA ARG A 32 27.33 9.18 -8.30
C ARG A 32 26.17 9.72 -9.14
N ALA A 33 24.95 9.70 -8.61
CA ALA A 33 23.76 10.16 -9.34
C ALA A 33 23.79 11.66 -9.58
N ILE A 34 24.23 12.45 -8.60
CA ILE A 34 24.35 13.91 -8.74
C ILE A 34 25.38 14.27 -9.82
N VAL A 35 26.56 13.65 -9.79
CA VAL A 35 27.60 13.87 -10.82
C VAL A 35 27.11 13.44 -12.20
N HIS A 36 26.41 12.31 -12.29
CA HIS A 36 25.81 11.85 -13.54
C HIS A 36 24.76 12.84 -14.07
N ALA A 37 23.89 13.35 -13.21
CA ALA A 37 22.87 14.34 -13.56
C ALA A 37 23.47 15.72 -13.94
N ALA A 38 24.61 16.08 -13.37
CA ALA A 38 25.35 17.28 -13.75
C ALA A 38 25.99 17.16 -15.15
N ARG A 39 26.41 15.94 -15.54
CA ARG A 39 27.01 15.66 -16.86
C ARG A 39 25.98 15.44 -17.96
N ASN A 40 24.77 14.98 -17.61
CA ASN A 40 23.69 14.66 -18.56
C ASN A 40 22.51 15.60 -18.37
N LEU A 41 22.70 16.85 -18.78
CA LEU A 41 21.66 17.88 -18.69
C LEU A 41 20.50 17.59 -19.65
N GLY A 42 19.29 17.52 -19.11
CA GLY A 42 18.06 17.45 -19.90
C GLY A 42 17.50 18.84 -20.20
N ARG A 43 16.63 18.93 -21.20
CA ARG A 43 15.75 20.09 -21.35
C ARG A 43 14.53 19.96 -20.43
N LEU A 44 13.98 21.10 -20.02
CA LEU A 44 12.67 21.09 -19.36
C LEU A 44 11.63 20.57 -20.35
N ASP A 45 10.80 19.64 -19.89
CA ASP A 45 9.68 19.16 -20.67
C ASP A 45 8.47 20.07 -20.42
N GLN A 46 8.19 20.92 -21.41
CA GLN A 46 7.09 21.88 -21.32
C GLN A 46 5.73 21.19 -21.14
N LYS A 47 5.53 20.00 -21.71
CA LYS A 47 4.26 19.27 -21.57
C LYS A 47 3.98 18.88 -20.13
N THR A 48 5.01 18.48 -19.39
CA THR A 48 4.89 18.13 -17.97
C THR A 48 4.58 19.37 -17.12
N ILE A 49 5.16 20.52 -17.46
CA ILE A 49 4.89 21.80 -16.77
C ILE A 49 3.44 22.23 -17.05
N ASP A 50 3.07 22.30 -18.32
CA ASP A 50 1.72 22.69 -18.77
C ASP A 50 0.64 21.79 -18.15
N ALA A 51 0.92 20.49 -17.98
CA ALA A 51 0.00 19.56 -17.33
C ALA A 51 -0.25 19.90 -15.85
N VAL A 52 0.78 20.32 -15.11
CA VAL A 52 0.63 20.73 -13.70
C VAL A 52 -0.08 22.07 -13.60
N ASP A 53 0.22 23.02 -14.50
CA ASP A 53 -0.46 24.32 -14.55
C ASP A 53 -1.95 24.14 -14.87
N CYS A 54 -2.26 23.35 -15.90
CA CYS A 54 -3.64 23.00 -16.28
C CYS A 54 -4.40 22.36 -15.11
N ARG A 55 -3.80 21.38 -14.42
CA ARG A 55 -4.42 20.77 -13.24
C ARG A 55 -4.65 21.78 -12.11
N SER A 56 -3.68 22.64 -11.85
CA SER A 56 -3.76 23.65 -10.78
C SER A 56 -4.86 24.68 -11.07
N GLU A 57 -4.99 25.11 -12.32
CA GLU A 57 -6.04 26.01 -12.77
C GLU A 57 -7.42 25.36 -12.69
N LEU A 58 -7.56 24.11 -13.14
CA LEU A 58 -8.82 23.36 -13.04
C LEU A 58 -9.25 23.16 -11.58
N ASP A 59 -8.34 22.70 -10.72
CA ASP A 59 -8.62 22.48 -9.31
C ASP A 59 -9.03 23.78 -8.61
N LEU A 60 -8.37 24.90 -8.92
CA LEU A 60 -8.73 26.22 -8.39
C LEU A 60 -10.10 26.69 -8.88
N ARG A 61 -10.36 26.64 -10.19
CA ARG A 61 -11.62 27.13 -10.77
C ARG A 61 -12.82 26.32 -10.32
N ILE A 62 -12.74 24.99 -10.45
CA ILE A 62 -13.81 24.08 -10.03
C ILE A 62 -13.98 24.18 -8.51
N GLY A 63 -12.90 24.10 -7.75
CA GLY A 63 -12.94 24.17 -6.29
C GLY A 63 -13.56 25.46 -5.78
N ALA A 64 -13.12 26.62 -6.29
CA ALA A 64 -13.64 27.92 -5.87
C ALA A 64 -15.10 28.13 -6.26
N ALA A 65 -15.50 27.78 -7.49
CA ALA A 65 -16.86 27.96 -7.98
C ALA A 65 -17.87 27.14 -7.15
N PHE A 66 -17.63 25.83 -7.03
CA PHE A 66 -18.55 24.93 -6.31
C PHE A 66 -18.53 25.18 -4.80
N THR A 67 -17.35 25.42 -4.20
CA THR A 67 -17.25 25.75 -2.77
C THR A 67 -18.05 27.00 -2.44
N ARG A 68 -17.91 28.08 -3.23
CA ARG A 68 -18.67 29.32 -3.01
C ARG A 68 -20.17 29.10 -3.19
N LEU A 69 -20.58 28.46 -4.28
CA LEU A 69 -21.98 28.18 -4.58
C LEU A 69 -22.66 27.41 -3.43
N GLN A 70 -22.09 26.27 -3.04
CA GLN A 70 -22.72 25.41 -2.04
C GLN A 70 -22.62 26.01 -0.62
N THR A 71 -21.49 26.66 -0.28
CA THR A 71 -21.34 27.29 1.04
C THR A 71 -22.37 28.40 1.22
N LEU A 72 -22.48 29.33 0.25
CA LEU A 72 -23.44 30.44 0.35
C LEU A 72 -24.88 29.94 0.33
N HIS A 73 -25.21 28.97 -0.54
CA HIS A 73 -26.56 28.42 -0.61
C HIS A 73 -26.98 27.69 0.68
N LEU A 74 -26.09 26.84 1.24
CA LEU A 74 -26.38 26.06 2.43
C LEU A 74 -26.40 26.92 3.69
N GLN A 75 -25.50 27.92 3.80
CA GLN A 75 -25.52 28.88 4.91
C GLN A 75 -26.82 29.68 4.95
N GLN A 76 -27.40 30.03 3.80
CA GLN A 76 -28.70 30.70 3.72
C GLN A 76 -29.85 29.79 4.18
N LYS A 77 -29.89 28.53 3.71
CA LYS A 77 -30.98 27.60 4.03
C LYS A 77 -30.91 26.98 5.42
N PHE A 78 -29.72 26.67 5.90
CA PHE A 78 -29.47 25.89 7.11
C PHE A 78 -28.59 26.66 8.08
N ALA A 79 -28.80 27.98 8.20
CA ALA A 79 -28.03 28.88 9.06
C ALA A 79 -27.92 28.35 10.50
N HIS A 80 -29.01 27.80 11.05
CA HIS A 80 -29.06 27.25 12.41
C HIS A 80 -28.23 25.97 12.63
N VAL A 81 -27.82 25.27 11.56
CA VAL A 81 -26.98 24.05 11.64
C VAL A 81 -25.54 24.38 11.26
N ILE A 82 -25.35 25.25 10.27
CA ILE A 82 -24.03 25.48 9.64
C ILE A 82 -23.29 26.65 10.29
N ASN A 83 -24.00 27.61 10.91
CA ASN A 83 -23.37 28.78 11.54
C ASN A 83 -23.23 28.67 13.07
N VAL A 84 -23.32 27.46 13.64
CA VAL A 84 -23.31 27.26 15.11
C VAL A 84 -21.97 27.68 15.74
N ASP A 85 -20.85 27.51 15.03
CA ASP A 85 -19.49 27.81 15.52
C ASP A 85 -18.76 28.88 14.67
N GLY A 86 -19.49 29.66 13.87
CA GLY A 86 -18.95 30.60 12.87
C GLY A 86 -19.24 30.19 11.42
N LYS A 87 -18.74 30.95 10.42
CA LYS A 87 -18.98 30.68 8.98
C LYS A 87 -18.31 29.38 8.53
N GLN A 88 -18.95 28.24 8.78
CA GLN A 88 -18.46 26.94 8.34
C GLN A 88 -18.44 26.89 6.81
N VAL A 89 -17.27 26.54 6.25
CA VAL A 89 -17.08 26.40 4.80
C VAL A 89 -17.36 24.97 4.40
N VAL A 90 -18.23 24.80 3.40
CA VAL A 90 -18.47 23.49 2.80
C VAL A 90 -17.61 23.42 1.54
N SER A 91 -16.45 22.76 1.62
CA SER A 91 -15.51 22.69 0.50
C SER A 91 -15.92 21.67 -0.57
N TYR A 92 -15.57 21.96 -1.82
CA TYR A 92 -15.71 21.04 -2.96
C TYR A 92 -14.36 20.90 -3.65
N GLY A 93 -14.01 19.67 -4.02
CA GLY A 93 -12.85 19.36 -4.84
C GLY A 93 -13.19 18.27 -5.85
N SER A 94 -12.71 18.43 -7.08
CA SER A 94 -12.92 17.53 -8.22
C SER A 94 -12.58 16.06 -7.88
N CYS A 95 -11.50 15.83 -7.12
CA CYS A 95 -11.08 14.51 -6.64
C CYS A 95 -11.60 14.18 -5.22
N GLN A 96 -11.77 15.19 -4.36
CA GLN A 96 -12.29 15.02 -3.00
C GLN A 96 -13.71 14.44 -3.00
N PHE A 97 -14.57 14.94 -3.89
CA PHE A 97 -15.98 14.55 -3.97
C PHE A 97 -16.20 13.07 -4.33
N PRO A 98 -15.61 12.52 -5.43
CA PRO A 98 -15.74 11.09 -5.73
C PRO A 98 -15.07 10.21 -4.66
N THR A 99 -13.98 10.68 -4.03
CA THR A 99 -13.34 9.96 -2.91
C THR A 99 -14.29 9.81 -1.71
N LEU A 100 -14.99 10.88 -1.33
CA LEU A 100 -16.06 10.81 -0.33
C LEU A 100 -17.20 9.90 -0.81
N GLY A 101 -17.50 9.90 -2.11
CA GLY A 101 -18.45 9.01 -2.76
C GLY A 101 -18.21 7.54 -2.43
N PHE A 102 -16.98 7.03 -2.54
CA PHE A 102 -16.66 5.64 -2.19
C PHE A 102 -16.93 5.32 -0.72
N VAL A 103 -16.66 6.25 0.20
CA VAL A 103 -16.93 6.07 1.63
C VAL A 103 -18.43 6.01 1.90
N VAL A 104 -19.20 6.94 1.32
CA VAL A 104 -20.66 7.01 1.45
C VAL A 104 -21.32 5.80 0.82
N GLU A 105 -20.85 5.36 -0.35
CA GLU A 105 -21.32 4.16 -1.03
C GLU A 105 -21.09 2.92 -0.16
N ARG A 106 -19.89 2.76 0.39
CA ARG A 106 -19.57 1.64 1.28
C ARG A 106 -20.42 1.67 2.55
N TYR A 107 -20.60 2.84 3.14
CA TYR A 107 -21.46 3.03 4.31
C TYR A 107 -22.91 2.61 4.00
N LYS A 108 -23.50 3.11 2.91
CA LYS A 108 -24.87 2.75 2.49
C LYS A 108 -25.00 1.26 2.17
N ALA A 109 -23.98 0.65 1.57
CA ALA A 109 -23.96 -0.78 1.30
C ALA A 109 -24.00 -1.60 2.60
N ILE A 110 -23.24 -1.17 3.62
CA ILE A 110 -23.28 -1.77 4.96
C ILE A 110 -24.64 -1.53 5.60
N GLU A 111 -25.13 -0.30 5.64
CA GLU A 111 -26.42 0.06 6.25
C GLU A 111 -27.58 -0.74 5.64
N ARG A 112 -27.66 -0.87 4.31
CA ARG A 112 -28.67 -1.70 3.64
C ARG A 112 -28.58 -3.17 4.02
N LYS A 113 -27.37 -3.67 4.26
CA LYS A 113 -27.14 -5.04 4.75
C LYS A 113 -27.56 -5.19 6.21
N THR A 114 -27.27 -4.21 7.06
CA THR A 114 -27.61 -4.21 8.48
C THR A 114 -29.10 -3.96 8.72
N ARG A 115 -29.79 -3.14 7.92
CA ARG A 115 -31.26 -2.98 7.96
C ARG A 115 -32.03 -4.25 7.61
N LYS A 116 -31.39 -5.18 6.89
CA LYS A 116 -31.91 -6.54 6.65
C LYS A 116 -31.57 -7.51 7.78
N GLN A 117 -30.71 -7.14 8.74
CA GLN A 117 -30.63 -7.86 9.99
C GLN A 117 -31.79 -7.39 10.87
N VAL A 118 -32.78 -8.28 11.04
CA VAL A 118 -33.67 -8.21 12.19
C VAL A 118 -32.76 -8.12 13.42
N VAL A 119 -32.94 -7.09 14.25
CA VAL A 119 -32.40 -7.13 15.62
C VAL A 119 -33.18 -8.24 16.30
N SER A 120 -32.67 -9.46 16.20
CA SER A 120 -33.05 -10.51 17.15
C SER A 120 -32.73 -9.91 18.51
N TYR A 121 -33.71 -9.82 19.40
CA TYR A 121 -33.50 -9.66 20.82
C TYR A 121 -34.29 -10.78 21.47
N GLY A 122 -33.59 -11.61 22.23
CA GLY A 122 -34.15 -12.80 22.86
C GLY A 122 -33.28 -13.19 24.04
N SER A 123 -33.87 -13.84 25.04
CA SER A 123 -33.21 -14.27 26.27
C SER A 123 -31.93 -15.10 26.03
N CYS A 124 -31.78 -15.70 24.84
CA CYS A 124 -30.61 -16.48 24.45
C CYS A 124 -29.38 -15.64 24.07
N GLN A 125 -29.48 -14.33 23.88
CA GLN A 125 -28.36 -13.53 23.35
C GLN A 125 -27.21 -13.28 24.31
N PHE A 126 -27.47 -13.16 25.61
CA PHE A 126 -26.42 -13.11 26.63
C PHE A 126 -25.60 -14.42 26.65
N PRO A 127 -26.25 -15.61 26.66
CA PRO A 127 -25.56 -16.87 26.40
C PRO A 127 -24.79 -16.89 25.08
N THR A 128 -25.37 -16.37 23.98
CA THR A 128 -24.70 -16.32 22.67
C THR A 128 -23.46 -15.43 22.66
N LEU A 129 -23.52 -14.27 23.30
CA LEU A 129 -22.35 -13.41 23.49
C LEU A 129 -21.30 -14.12 24.37
N GLY A 130 -21.74 -14.86 25.39
CA GLY A 130 -20.91 -15.78 26.16
C GLY A 130 -20.17 -16.76 25.26
N PHE A 131 -20.87 -17.45 24.35
CA PHE A 131 -20.24 -18.36 23.38
C PHE A 131 -19.25 -17.65 22.45
N VAL A 132 -19.53 -16.42 22.01
CA VAL A 132 -18.61 -15.64 21.17
C VAL A 132 -17.34 -15.27 21.93
N VAL A 133 -17.47 -14.84 23.19
CA VAL A 133 -16.33 -14.49 24.06
C VAL A 133 -15.52 -15.72 24.42
N GLU A 134 -16.17 -16.84 24.75
CA GLU A 134 -15.50 -18.13 24.97
C GLU A 134 -14.78 -18.60 23.71
N ARG A 135 -15.41 -18.47 22.54
CA ARG A 135 -14.78 -18.83 21.27
C ARG A 135 -13.63 -17.91 20.90
N TYR A 136 -13.71 -16.62 21.23
CA TYR A 136 -12.58 -15.70 21.11
C TYR A 136 -11.41 -16.14 22.00
N LYS A 137 -11.65 -16.44 23.27
CA LYS A 137 -10.63 -16.97 24.19
C LYS A 137 -10.08 -18.33 23.74
N ALA A 138 -10.92 -19.19 23.18
CA ALA A 138 -10.52 -20.47 22.61
C ALA A 138 -9.62 -20.29 21.39
N ILE A 139 -9.90 -19.29 20.53
CA ILE A 139 -9.05 -18.92 19.39
C ILE A 139 -7.70 -18.35 19.87
N GLU A 140 -7.69 -17.46 20.86
CA GLU A 140 -6.43 -16.93 21.42
C GLU A 140 -5.56 -18.05 22.03
N ARG A 141 -6.19 -19.07 22.60
CA ARG A 141 -5.53 -20.24 23.18
C ARG A 141 -5.41 -21.41 22.21
N PHE A 142 -5.82 -21.24 20.95
CA PHE A 142 -5.89 -22.33 19.99
C PHE A 142 -4.48 -22.74 19.57
N ILE A 143 -4.08 -23.92 19.99
CA ILE A 143 -2.91 -24.60 19.45
C ILE A 143 -3.41 -25.40 18.25
N SER A 144 -2.84 -25.11 17.08
CA SER A 144 -3.28 -25.74 15.83
C SER A 144 -2.95 -27.22 15.83
N GLU A 145 -3.99 -28.04 15.95
CA GLU A 145 -3.90 -29.49 15.80
C GLU A 145 -4.37 -29.93 14.42
N THR A 146 -3.90 -31.08 13.94
CA THR A 146 -4.40 -31.67 12.70
C THR A 146 -5.84 -32.10 12.91
N TYR A 147 -6.77 -31.47 12.20
CA TYR A 147 -8.18 -31.83 12.22
C TYR A 147 -8.67 -32.18 10.82
N TRP A 148 -9.65 -33.09 10.76
CA TRP A 148 -10.32 -33.47 9.52
C TRP A 148 -11.66 -32.74 9.46
N LYS A 149 -12.00 -32.19 8.29
CA LYS A 149 -13.30 -31.57 8.05
C LYS A 149 -14.08 -32.44 7.08
N LEU A 150 -15.18 -33.02 7.55
CA LEU A 150 -16.14 -33.69 6.69
C LEU A 150 -16.95 -32.62 5.94
N VAL A 151 -16.93 -32.67 4.60
CA VAL A 151 -17.71 -31.79 3.74
C VAL A 151 -18.73 -32.64 3.00
N VAL A 152 -20.01 -32.52 3.39
CA VAL A 152 -21.12 -33.25 2.77
C VAL A 152 -21.70 -32.38 1.66
N ASN A 153 -21.58 -32.83 0.41
CA ASN A 153 -22.29 -32.24 -0.73
C ASN A 153 -23.56 -33.05 -0.99
N HIS A 154 -24.73 -32.44 -0.81
CA HIS A 154 -26.01 -33.12 -0.99
C HIS A 154 -27.02 -32.25 -1.75
N GLN A 155 -27.92 -32.89 -2.49
CA GLN A 155 -28.91 -32.23 -3.35
C GLN A 155 -30.36 -32.31 -2.82
N ARG A 156 -30.63 -33.02 -1.71
CA ARG A 156 -31.98 -33.14 -1.11
C ARG A 156 -32.07 -32.36 0.21
N GLY A 157 -33.28 -31.92 0.55
CA GLY A 157 -33.54 -31.11 1.74
C GLY A 157 -33.81 -32.00 2.95
N ASP A 158 -32.79 -32.24 3.78
CA ASP A 158 -32.84 -32.14 5.25
C ASP A 158 -31.51 -32.58 5.85
N SER A 159 -30.81 -31.65 6.52
CA SER A 159 -29.47 -31.87 7.07
C SER A 159 -29.44 -32.83 8.28
N LYS A 160 -30.60 -33.11 8.88
CA LYS A 160 -30.73 -33.92 10.09
C LYS A 160 -30.62 -35.42 9.81
N ILE A 161 -31.24 -35.91 8.75
CA ILE A 161 -31.21 -37.33 8.35
C ILE A 161 -29.77 -37.76 8.03
N LEU A 162 -29.03 -36.93 7.30
CA LEU A 162 -27.61 -37.17 7.00
C LEU A 162 -26.73 -37.21 8.25
N TYR A 163 -27.03 -36.40 9.26
CA TYR A 163 -26.28 -36.43 10.52
C TYR A 163 -26.51 -37.76 11.24
N ASP A 164 -27.76 -38.20 11.34
CA ASP A 164 -28.12 -39.45 12.00
C ASP A 164 -27.48 -40.65 11.25
N ASP A 165 -27.56 -40.68 9.91
CA ASP A 165 -26.93 -41.72 9.08
C ASP A 165 -25.39 -41.77 9.24
N CYS A 166 -24.73 -40.60 9.29
CA CYS A 166 -23.28 -40.53 9.52
C CYS A 166 -22.89 -40.92 10.95
N ALA A 167 -23.70 -40.56 11.96
CA ALA A 167 -23.47 -40.92 13.35
C ALA A 167 -23.63 -42.42 13.57
N GLU A 168 -24.59 -43.06 12.90
CA GLU A 168 -24.77 -44.51 12.90
C GLU A 168 -23.62 -45.25 12.20
N ALA A 169 -23.14 -44.75 11.06
CA ALA A 169 -22.04 -45.39 10.33
C ALA A 169 -20.72 -45.41 11.11
N GLY A 170 -20.41 -44.32 11.85
CA GLY A 170 -19.30 -44.23 12.80
C GLY A 170 -17.88 -44.38 12.24
N GLN A 171 -17.72 -44.69 10.95
CA GLN A 171 -16.45 -44.93 10.28
C GLN A 171 -16.41 -44.22 8.92
N ALA A 172 -15.26 -43.61 8.61
CA ALA A 172 -14.98 -43.03 7.31
C ALA A 172 -13.85 -43.80 6.63
N LYS A 173 -13.97 -44.01 5.31
CA LYS A 173 -12.92 -44.61 4.49
C LYS A 173 -12.29 -43.51 3.65
N ILE A 174 -10.96 -43.42 3.71
CA ILE A 174 -10.20 -42.55 2.82
C ILE A 174 -10.36 -43.10 1.39
N GLU A 175 -10.90 -42.30 0.50
CA GLU A 175 -11.01 -42.65 -0.92
C GLU A 175 -9.71 -42.29 -1.63
N THR A 176 -9.22 -41.06 -1.40
CA THR A 176 -8.03 -40.58 -2.09
C THR A 176 -7.17 -39.67 -1.22
N VAL A 177 -5.85 -39.74 -1.43
CA VAL A 177 -4.87 -38.80 -0.87
C VAL A 177 -4.12 -38.14 -2.01
N THR A 178 -4.37 -36.85 -2.23
CA THR A 178 -3.73 -36.08 -3.29
C THR A 178 -2.71 -35.11 -2.69
N LYS A 179 -1.46 -35.19 -3.15
CA LYS A 179 -0.38 -34.26 -2.79
C LYS A 179 -0.01 -33.42 -4.00
N LYS A 180 -0.02 -32.09 -3.84
CA LYS A 180 0.37 -31.16 -4.91
C LYS A 180 1.40 -30.15 -4.37
N PRO A 181 2.47 -29.87 -5.13
CA PRO A 181 3.35 -28.74 -4.82
C PRO A 181 2.55 -27.44 -4.79
N LYS A 182 2.81 -26.59 -3.79
CA LYS A 182 2.22 -25.27 -3.65
C LYS A 182 3.31 -24.22 -3.51
N SER A 183 3.12 -23.07 -4.14
CA SER A 183 4.01 -21.92 -3.96
C SER A 183 3.25 -20.72 -3.44
N LYS A 184 3.92 -19.92 -2.61
CA LYS A 184 3.48 -18.59 -2.20
C LYS A 184 4.45 -17.58 -2.77
N TYR A 185 3.92 -16.73 -3.64
CA TYR A 185 4.74 -15.76 -4.35
C TYR A 185 5.35 -14.73 -3.39
N ARG A 186 6.62 -14.41 -3.64
CA ARG A 186 7.32 -13.27 -3.05
C ARG A 186 6.70 -11.94 -3.50
N PRO A 187 6.92 -10.80 -2.81
CA PRO A 187 6.30 -9.54 -3.22
C PRO A 187 6.83 -9.06 -4.57
N GLN A 188 6.04 -8.27 -5.30
CA GLN A 188 6.51 -7.54 -6.48
C GLN A 188 7.35 -6.33 -6.08
N ALA A 189 8.14 -5.77 -7.00
CA ALA A 189 8.90 -4.55 -6.72
C ALA A 189 7.99 -3.40 -6.29
N LEU A 190 8.49 -2.57 -5.37
CA LEU A 190 7.68 -1.63 -4.61
C LEU A 190 7.42 -0.33 -5.38
N ASP A 191 6.15 0.03 -5.55
CA ASP A 191 5.72 1.34 -6.03
C ASP A 191 5.10 2.17 -4.89
N THR A 192 4.74 3.42 -5.17
CA THR A 192 4.16 4.35 -4.18
C THR A 192 2.89 3.78 -3.55
N VAL A 193 2.00 3.24 -4.37
CA VAL A 193 0.67 2.78 -3.95
C VAL A 193 0.80 1.57 -3.04
N GLU A 194 1.69 0.63 -3.35
CA GLU A 194 1.91 -0.54 -2.51
C GLU A 194 2.63 -0.18 -1.22
N LEU A 195 3.58 0.77 -1.23
CA LEU A 195 4.18 1.30 0.00
C LEU A 195 3.11 1.90 0.93
N GLU A 196 2.23 2.75 0.42
CA GLU A 196 1.13 3.35 1.22
C GLU A 196 0.20 2.28 1.80
N LYS A 197 -0.20 1.29 0.99
CA LYS A 197 -1.05 0.17 1.44
C LYS A 197 -0.37 -0.70 2.49
N LEU A 198 0.93 -0.98 2.33
CA LEU A 198 1.70 -1.76 3.29
C LEU A 198 1.90 -0.99 4.59
N ALA A 199 2.21 0.31 4.53
CA ALA A 199 2.34 1.16 5.71
C ALA A 199 1.04 1.20 6.53
N VAL A 200 -0.12 1.36 5.89
CA VAL A 200 -1.43 1.31 6.58
C VAL A 200 -1.68 -0.07 7.21
N ARG A 201 -1.50 -1.15 6.44
CA ARG A 201 -1.84 -2.51 6.90
C ARG A 201 -0.88 -3.02 7.99
N LYS A 202 0.42 -2.80 7.80
CA LYS A 202 1.52 -3.39 8.58
C LYS A 202 2.06 -2.45 9.65
N LEU A 203 2.23 -1.17 9.33
CA LEU A 203 2.81 -0.20 10.26
C LEU A 203 1.75 0.63 11.01
N LYS A 204 0.47 0.53 10.62
CA LYS A 204 -0.63 1.33 11.18
C LYS A 204 -0.39 2.85 11.04
N MET A 205 0.31 3.24 9.97
CA MET A 205 0.56 4.64 9.62
C MET A 205 -0.43 5.10 8.55
N SER A 206 -0.86 6.37 8.61
CA SER A 206 -1.61 6.96 7.49
C SER A 206 -0.72 7.04 6.25
N ALA A 207 -1.32 6.98 5.05
CA ALA A 207 -0.58 7.09 3.78
C ALA A 207 0.23 8.40 3.71
N LYS A 208 -0.38 9.53 4.13
CA LYS A 208 0.29 10.83 4.20
C LYS A 208 1.55 10.78 5.08
N HIS A 209 1.43 10.28 6.31
CA HIS A 209 2.56 10.20 7.24
C HIS A 209 3.67 9.29 6.70
N ALA A 210 3.31 8.13 6.13
CA ALA A 210 4.26 7.22 5.53
C ALA A 210 5.05 7.88 4.37
N MET A 211 4.37 8.65 3.52
CA MET A 211 5.00 9.39 2.43
C MET A 211 5.89 10.54 2.93
N ASP A 212 5.48 11.25 3.99
CA ASP A 212 6.30 12.30 4.61
C ASP A 212 7.59 11.71 5.21
N VAL A 213 7.51 10.52 5.82
CA VAL A 213 8.67 9.76 6.31
C VAL A 213 9.58 9.30 5.16
N ALA A 214 8.99 8.70 4.11
CA ALA A 214 9.74 8.24 2.94
C ALA A 214 10.48 9.38 2.24
N GLU A 215 9.86 10.55 2.11
CA GLU A 215 10.50 11.75 1.55
C GLU A 215 11.70 12.20 2.40
N ARG A 216 11.60 12.16 3.74
CA ARG A 216 12.74 12.42 4.63
C ARG A 216 13.87 11.40 4.44
N LEU A 217 13.54 10.12 4.30
CA LEU A 217 14.53 9.07 4.06
C LEU A 217 15.25 9.25 2.71
N TYR A 218 14.51 9.63 1.66
CA TYR A 218 15.06 9.99 0.36
C TYR A 218 15.99 11.19 0.44
N ASN A 219 15.57 12.27 1.12
CA ASN A 219 16.39 13.48 1.30
C ASN A 219 17.69 13.20 2.07
N LYS A 220 17.68 12.23 2.99
CA LYS A 220 18.87 11.74 3.69
C LYS A 220 19.68 10.70 2.87
N GLY A 221 19.24 10.36 1.66
CA GLY A 221 19.89 9.41 0.74
C GLY A 221 19.76 7.94 1.13
N TYR A 222 18.80 7.55 1.98
CA TYR A 222 18.63 6.16 2.42
C TYR A 222 17.89 5.28 1.41
N ILE A 223 16.96 5.87 0.66
CA ILE A 223 16.09 5.18 -0.30
C ILE A 223 16.03 5.96 -1.62
N SER A 224 15.63 5.29 -2.70
CA SER A 224 15.29 5.94 -3.97
C SER A 224 14.03 6.80 -3.87
N TYR A 225 13.78 7.63 -4.88
CA TYR A 225 12.66 8.56 -4.90
C TYR A 225 11.31 7.85 -4.67
N PRO A 226 10.53 8.21 -3.64
CA PRO A 226 9.41 7.39 -3.18
C PRO A 226 8.10 7.64 -3.94
N ARG A 227 8.10 8.54 -4.94
CA ARG A 227 6.92 8.89 -5.75
C ARG A 227 7.09 8.39 -7.17
N THR A 228 6.89 7.10 -7.36
CA THR A 228 6.99 6.38 -8.63
C THR A 228 5.82 5.41 -8.81
N GLU A 229 5.42 5.21 -10.07
CA GLU A 229 4.48 4.14 -10.47
C GLU A 229 5.22 2.88 -10.95
N THR A 230 6.55 2.94 -11.01
CA THR A 230 7.40 1.87 -11.50
C THR A 230 7.45 0.72 -10.50
N ASN A 231 7.08 -0.48 -10.96
CA ASN A 231 7.21 -1.73 -10.22
C ASN A 231 8.08 -2.75 -10.96
N LYS A 232 8.99 -2.26 -11.80
CA LYS A 232 9.96 -3.06 -12.54
C LYS A 232 11.35 -2.41 -12.45
N PHE A 233 12.34 -3.18 -12.00
CA PHE A 233 13.73 -2.73 -12.02
C PHE A 233 14.25 -2.59 -13.45
N PRO A 234 14.91 -1.48 -13.80
CA PRO A 234 15.48 -1.30 -15.13
C PRO A 234 16.73 -2.21 -15.29
N PRO A 235 17.05 -2.67 -16.51
CA PRO A 235 18.08 -3.70 -16.72
C PRO A 235 19.51 -3.25 -16.37
N ASP A 236 19.76 -1.95 -16.33
CA ASP A 236 21.05 -1.33 -16.02
C ASP A 236 21.29 -1.14 -14.51
N ILE A 237 20.28 -1.37 -13.66
CA ILE A 237 20.46 -1.25 -12.21
C ILE A 237 21.28 -2.43 -11.67
N ASN A 238 22.36 -2.12 -10.97
CA ASN A 238 23.21 -3.15 -10.36
C ASN A 238 22.65 -3.59 -8.99
N LEU A 239 21.70 -4.53 -9.03
CA LEU A 239 21.06 -5.08 -7.82
C LEU A 239 22.07 -5.75 -6.87
N SER A 240 23.09 -6.44 -7.39
CA SER A 240 24.13 -7.06 -6.57
C SER A 240 24.93 -6.02 -5.79
N SER A 241 25.22 -4.86 -6.37
CA SER A 241 25.88 -3.76 -5.67
C SER A 241 25.01 -3.18 -4.55
N LEU A 242 23.69 -3.10 -4.74
CA LEU A 242 22.76 -2.67 -3.71
C LEU A 242 22.67 -3.69 -2.56
N LEU A 243 22.59 -4.98 -2.89
CA LEU A 243 22.58 -6.07 -1.91
C LEU A 243 23.86 -6.10 -1.06
N ASN A 244 25.04 -5.95 -1.69
CA ASN A 244 26.32 -5.92 -0.99
C ASN A 244 26.39 -4.85 0.10
N LYS A 245 25.65 -3.75 -0.03
CA LYS A 245 25.59 -2.72 1.02
C LYS A 245 24.87 -3.23 2.26
N LEU A 246 23.89 -4.12 2.11
CA LEU A 246 22.99 -4.59 3.17
C LEU A 246 23.51 -5.84 3.91
N THR A 247 24.56 -6.49 3.42
CA THR A 247 25.12 -7.73 3.99
C THR A 247 25.70 -7.56 5.39
N SER A 248 26.09 -6.32 5.75
CA SER A 248 26.62 -5.99 7.08
C SER A 248 25.57 -5.87 8.18
N SER A 249 24.28 -6.01 7.86
CA SER A 249 23.21 -5.90 8.85
C SER A 249 23.06 -7.15 9.71
N ALA A 250 22.96 -6.98 11.03
CA ALA A 250 22.68 -8.08 11.94
C ALA A 250 21.27 -8.68 11.77
N LEU A 251 20.32 -7.95 11.17
CA LEU A 251 18.91 -8.37 11.07
C LEU A 251 18.57 -9.15 9.80
N TRP A 252 19.32 -8.91 8.72
CA TRP A 252 19.02 -9.48 7.39
C TRP A 252 20.27 -9.68 6.52
N GLY A 253 21.47 -9.46 7.06
CA GLY A 253 22.73 -9.58 6.32
C GLY A 253 22.94 -10.98 5.77
N ASP A 254 22.67 -12.00 6.57
CA ASP A 254 22.74 -13.42 6.15
C ASP A 254 21.80 -13.71 4.97
N PHE A 255 20.57 -13.21 5.03
CA PHE A 255 19.60 -13.37 3.95
C PHE A 255 20.02 -12.59 2.69
N ALA A 256 20.65 -11.41 2.84
CA ALA A 256 21.19 -10.67 1.71
C ALA A 256 22.38 -11.41 1.06
N ASN A 257 23.24 -12.06 1.85
CA ASN A 257 24.32 -12.92 1.35
C ASN A 257 23.77 -14.14 0.59
N GLU A 258 22.75 -14.80 1.13
CA GLU A 258 22.09 -15.94 0.48
C GLU A 258 21.54 -15.56 -0.91
N ILE A 259 20.92 -14.38 -1.03
CA ILE A 259 20.45 -13.85 -2.32
C ILE A 259 21.63 -13.56 -3.28
N LEU A 260 22.75 -13.04 -2.77
CA LEU A 260 23.94 -12.78 -3.59
C LEU A 260 24.55 -14.06 -4.15
N GLU A 261 24.61 -15.12 -3.34
CA GLU A 261 25.17 -16.43 -3.74
C GLU A 261 24.38 -17.08 -4.89
N HIS A 262 23.05 -17.00 -4.83
CA HIS A 262 22.16 -17.57 -5.85
C HIS A 262 21.85 -16.61 -7.01
N GLY A 263 22.17 -15.34 -6.84
CA GLY A 263 21.85 -14.26 -7.78
C GLY A 263 20.49 -13.59 -7.52
N PRO A 264 20.40 -12.25 -7.58
CA PRO A 264 19.15 -11.52 -7.37
C PRO A 264 18.13 -11.84 -8.46
N ASN A 265 16.91 -12.23 -8.05
CA ASN A 265 15.81 -12.58 -8.94
C ASN A 265 14.58 -11.69 -8.69
N PRO A 266 14.59 -10.42 -9.13
CA PRO A 266 13.50 -9.48 -8.85
C PRO A 266 12.16 -9.95 -9.43
N ARG A 267 11.10 -9.97 -8.60
CA ARG A 267 9.73 -10.13 -9.09
C ARG A 267 9.20 -8.80 -9.64
N ASN A 268 9.45 -8.55 -10.92
CA ASN A 268 8.96 -7.35 -11.59
C ASN A 268 7.45 -7.43 -11.88
N GLY A 269 6.79 -6.28 -11.79
CA GLY A 269 5.45 -6.05 -12.33
C GLY A 269 5.51 -5.57 -13.78
N THR A 270 4.47 -4.85 -14.20
CA THR A 270 4.26 -4.42 -15.60
C THR A 270 4.34 -2.90 -15.81
N LYS A 271 4.48 -2.12 -14.74
CA LYS A 271 4.39 -0.65 -14.79
C LYS A 271 5.77 0.01 -14.73
N THR A 272 5.91 1.09 -15.48
CA THR A 272 7.08 1.98 -15.50
C THR A 272 6.62 3.40 -15.79
N ASP A 273 7.17 4.37 -15.07
CA ASP A 273 7.04 5.81 -15.38
C ASP A 273 8.18 6.32 -16.27
N GLU A 274 9.11 5.43 -16.66
CA GLU A 274 10.31 5.70 -17.46
C GLU A 274 11.28 6.75 -16.85
N ALA A 275 11.04 7.16 -15.60
CA ALA A 275 11.79 8.21 -14.92
C ALA A 275 12.51 7.68 -13.68
N HIS A 276 11.84 6.83 -12.90
CA HIS A 276 12.30 6.35 -11.61
C HIS A 276 12.23 4.82 -11.53
N PRO A 277 13.24 4.16 -10.93
CA PRO A 277 13.14 2.74 -10.60
C PRO A 277 12.16 2.53 -9.43
N PRO A 278 11.78 1.28 -9.12
CA PRO A 278 10.99 0.96 -7.93
C PRO A 278 11.63 1.51 -6.65
N ILE A 279 10.84 1.69 -5.60
CA ILE A 279 11.31 2.15 -4.29
C ILE A 279 12.23 1.08 -3.68
N HIS A 280 13.48 1.44 -3.40
CA HIS A 280 14.50 0.50 -2.89
C HIS A 280 15.54 1.19 -1.99
N PRO A 281 16.24 0.45 -1.11
CA PRO A 281 17.28 1.01 -0.25
C PRO A 281 18.58 1.28 -1.02
N LEU A 282 19.27 2.37 -0.68
CA LEU A 282 20.50 2.82 -1.32
C LEU A 282 21.76 2.65 -0.47
N LYS A 283 21.58 2.60 0.85
CA LYS A 283 22.64 2.40 1.84
C LYS A 283 22.11 1.61 3.02
N HIS A 284 23.02 0.91 3.68
CA HIS A 284 22.79 0.33 4.99
C HIS A 284 22.76 1.42 6.06
N VAL A 285 21.90 1.22 7.05
CA VAL A 285 21.71 2.09 8.22
C VAL A 285 22.31 1.34 9.40
N VAL A 286 23.27 1.96 10.08
CA VAL A 286 23.83 1.40 11.33
C VAL A 286 22.75 1.43 12.41
N ASP A 287 22.67 0.38 13.20
CA ASP A 287 21.69 0.24 14.29
C ASP A 287 21.68 1.49 15.19
N GLY A 288 20.49 2.01 15.46
CA GLY A 288 20.27 3.19 16.30
C GLY A 288 20.36 4.56 15.60
N SER A 289 20.83 4.62 14.34
CA SER A 289 20.94 5.90 13.60
C SER A 289 19.62 6.40 13.01
N LEU A 290 18.67 5.50 12.76
CA LEU A 290 17.26 5.83 12.53
C LEU A 290 16.44 5.35 13.70
N GLN A 291 15.45 6.14 14.12
CA GLN A 291 14.58 5.84 15.25
C GLN A 291 13.12 6.06 14.89
N GLY A 292 12.23 5.43 15.65
CA GLY A 292 10.79 5.57 15.49
C GLY A 292 10.31 5.24 14.08
N ASP A 293 9.48 6.10 13.51
CA ASP A 293 8.86 5.84 12.21
C ASP A 293 9.84 5.88 11.04
N ASP A 294 10.93 6.65 11.12
CA ASP A 294 12.00 6.65 10.10
C ASP A 294 12.60 5.23 9.97
N TRP A 295 12.87 4.56 11.09
CA TRP A 295 13.35 3.17 11.08
C TRP A 295 12.29 2.22 10.55
N ARG A 296 11.05 2.32 11.01
CA ARG A 296 9.97 1.39 10.65
C ARG A 296 9.66 1.41 9.15
N VAL A 297 9.68 2.58 8.51
CA VAL A 297 9.48 2.71 7.07
C VAL A 297 10.71 2.22 6.30
N TYR A 298 11.91 2.55 6.75
CA TYR A 298 13.15 2.04 6.14
C TYR A 298 13.23 0.51 6.19
N GLU A 299 12.98 -0.09 7.36
CA GLU A 299 12.95 -1.54 7.56
C GLU A 299 11.92 -2.22 6.65
N LEU A 300 10.72 -1.65 6.52
CA LEU A 300 9.71 -2.16 5.59
C LEU A 300 10.23 -2.19 4.15
N ILE A 301 10.86 -1.10 3.69
CA ILE A 301 11.40 -1.00 2.33
C ILE A 301 12.54 -2.00 2.12
N VAL A 302 13.46 -2.14 3.09
CA VAL A 302 14.58 -3.09 2.99
C VAL A 302 14.09 -4.53 2.94
N ARG A 303 13.22 -4.93 3.88
CA ARG A 303 12.67 -6.30 3.91
C ARG A 303 11.87 -6.61 2.66
N HIS A 304 11.08 -5.65 2.16
CA HIS A 304 10.33 -5.83 0.91
C HIS A 304 11.25 -5.97 -0.30
N PHE A 305 12.32 -5.16 -0.37
CA PHE A 305 13.34 -5.26 -1.41
C PHE A 305 14.02 -6.63 -1.41
N LEU A 306 14.55 -7.07 -0.26
CA LEU A 306 15.18 -8.40 -0.13
C LEU A 306 14.21 -9.53 -0.50
N ALA A 307 12.97 -9.47 0.01
CA ALA A 307 11.95 -10.45 -0.33
C ALA A 307 11.62 -10.46 -1.84
N CYS A 308 11.55 -9.29 -2.50
CA CYS A 308 11.33 -9.19 -3.94
C CYS A 308 12.45 -9.85 -4.76
N LEU A 309 13.70 -9.76 -4.30
CA LEU A 309 14.87 -10.34 -4.97
C LEU A 309 15.09 -11.83 -4.67
N SER A 310 14.37 -12.38 -3.68
CA SER A 310 14.50 -13.77 -3.25
C SER A 310 13.68 -14.75 -4.13
N TRP A 311 13.25 -15.88 -3.57
CA TRP A 311 12.47 -16.91 -4.25
C TRP A 311 11.06 -17.01 -3.68
N ASP A 312 10.16 -17.61 -4.45
CA ASP A 312 8.82 -17.93 -3.96
C ASP A 312 8.92 -19.06 -2.94
N ALA A 313 8.17 -18.94 -1.84
CA ALA A 313 8.15 -19.97 -0.81
C ALA A 313 7.50 -21.23 -1.38
N LYS A 314 8.17 -22.37 -1.25
CA LYS A 314 7.68 -23.68 -1.70
C LYS A 314 7.10 -24.45 -0.52
N GLY A 315 5.98 -25.12 -0.74
CA GLY A 315 5.31 -25.98 0.21
C GLY A 315 4.57 -27.12 -0.48
N GLN A 316 3.85 -27.92 0.29
CA GLN A 316 3.08 -29.05 -0.22
C GLN A 316 1.66 -28.97 0.34
N GLU A 317 0.67 -28.97 -0.55
CA GLU A 317 -0.75 -29.03 -0.21
C GLU A 317 -1.18 -30.50 -0.28
N THR A 318 -1.68 -31.03 0.84
CA THR A 318 -2.19 -32.41 0.93
C THR A 318 -3.69 -32.34 1.15
N ARG A 319 -4.45 -32.98 0.26
CA ARG A 319 -5.90 -33.14 0.39
C ARG A 319 -6.21 -34.63 0.56
N VAL A 320 -7.01 -34.93 1.56
CA VAL A 320 -7.55 -36.27 1.81
C VAL A 320 -9.05 -36.16 1.66
N ASP A 321 -9.61 -36.95 0.75
CA ASP A 321 -11.05 -37.09 0.54
C ASP A 321 -11.52 -38.43 1.13
#